data_AF-A0A6J4VKA2-F1
#
_entry.id   AF-A0A6J4VKA2-F1
#
_cell.length_a   1.000
_cell.length_b   1.000
_cell.length_c   1.000
_cell.angle_alpha   90.00
_cell.angle_beta   90.00
_cell.angle_gamma   90.00
#
_symmetry.space_group_name_H-M   'P 1'
#
loop_
_entity.id
_entity.type
_entity.pdbx_description
1 polymer ?
#
loop_
_entity_poly.entity_id
_entity_poly.type
_entity_poly.pdbx_seq_one_letter_code
_entity_poly.pdbx_strand_id
1 'polypeptide(L)'
;MTDRLPRGAEGDLERQLRDLGPRLAFPPTPDLASTVRERLATGPAPRRPLAFLFPLASAPSGVRRLALVVLALLVLGAVFLLLSPGGRRAVAERLGLRGIIIVYPTAIPPGATSTPQPTPAPIGSGWGFGERVGLDEARGRVAYRILVPSLPELDAPDEVYVGAPPVGGQVALVWRSRPGLPAAPGPGLLVTQFRGEINPGFFQKGIAPGTRVEEVRPNGGLGYWIDGAPHLFFYRDHGGLVREERLRLAGNTLLWEQEGLTFRIEGAATKEDALRIAASLR
;
A
#
# COMPACT_ATOMS: atom_id res chain seq x y z
N MET A 1 8.34 -30.99 -7.40
CA MET A 1 9.51 -30.98 -8.30
C MET A 1 10.10 -29.57 -8.23
N THR A 2 11.23 -29.42 -7.55
CA THR A 2 11.89 -28.13 -7.30
C THR A 2 12.71 -27.74 -8.52
N ASP A 3 12.29 -26.68 -9.21
CA ASP A 3 12.99 -26.14 -10.36
C ASP A 3 14.22 -25.34 -9.88
N ARG A 4 15.38 -25.98 -9.95
CA ARG A 4 16.68 -25.32 -9.74
C ARG A 4 17.04 -24.62 -11.04
N LEU A 5 17.16 -23.29 -11.01
CA LEU A 5 17.81 -22.54 -12.08
C LEU A 5 19.14 -23.20 -12.44
N PRO A 6 19.48 -23.33 -13.73
CA PRO A 6 20.73 -23.96 -14.14
C PRO A 6 21.90 -23.17 -13.55
N ARG A 7 22.77 -23.82 -12.76
CA ARG A 7 23.91 -23.22 -12.04
C ARG A 7 24.85 -22.37 -12.93
N GLY A 8 24.76 -22.48 -14.24
CA GLY A 8 25.52 -21.65 -15.19
C GLY A 8 25.04 -20.19 -15.26
N ALA A 9 23.76 -19.92 -15.02
CA ALA A 9 23.17 -18.58 -15.16
C ALA A 9 23.62 -17.62 -14.03
N GLU A 10 23.76 -18.13 -12.80
CA GLU A 10 24.23 -17.34 -11.66
C GLU A 10 25.71 -16.95 -11.81
N GLY A 11 26.54 -17.89 -12.28
CA GLY A 11 27.97 -17.60 -12.52
C GLY A 11 28.21 -16.65 -13.69
N ASP A 12 27.31 -16.62 -14.68
CA ASP A 12 27.40 -15.67 -15.79
C ASP A 12 26.95 -14.27 -15.39
N LEU A 13 25.86 -14.18 -14.59
CA LEU A 13 25.42 -12.93 -13.99
C LEU A 13 26.48 -12.33 -13.06
N GLU A 14 27.12 -13.15 -12.22
CA GLU A 14 28.20 -12.70 -11.35
C GLU A 14 29.38 -12.12 -12.15
N ARG A 15 29.76 -12.77 -13.27
CA ARG A 15 30.81 -12.25 -14.15
C ARG A 15 30.42 -10.94 -14.81
N GLN A 16 29.19 -10.84 -15.31
CA GLN A 16 28.67 -9.62 -15.94
C GLN A 16 28.62 -8.45 -14.95
N LEU A 17 28.20 -8.69 -13.70
CA LEU A 17 28.15 -7.67 -12.66
C LEU A 17 29.55 -7.23 -12.21
N ARG A 18 30.53 -8.16 -12.14
CA ARG A 18 31.92 -7.81 -11.83
C ARG A 18 32.59 -6.99 -12.95
N ASP A 19 32.28 -7.26 -14.22
CA ASP A 19 32.78 -6.45 -15.36
C ASP A 19 32.15 -5.06 -15.41
N LEU A 20 30.90 -4.93 -14.94
CA LEU A 20 30.19 -3.64 -14.90
C LEU A 20 30.69 -2.73 -13.76
N GLY A 21 31.11 -3.29 -12.63
CA GLY A 21 31.55 -2.55 -11.44
C GLY A 21 32.57 -1.43 -11.72
N PRO A 22 33.68 -1.68 -12.45
CA PRO A 22 34.69 -0.66 -12.78
C PRO A 22 34.20 0.45 -13.73
N ARG A 23 33.08 0.24 -14.43
CA ARG A 23 32.52 1.21 -15.41
C ARG A 23 31.51 2.18 -14.79
N LEU A 24 31.13 1.94 -13.54
CA LEU A 24 30.26 2.83 -12.78
C LEU A 24 31.13 3.83 -12.02
N ALA A 25 30.91 5.12 -12.27
CA ALA A 25 31.51 6.20 -11.48
C ALA A 25 30.87 6.21 -10.08
N PHE A 26 31.35 5.33 -9.20
CA PHE A 26 30.94 5.27 -7.80
C PHE A 26 31.85 6.20 -6.97
N PRO A 27 31.30 7.04 -6.08
CA PRO A 27 32.13 7.86 -5.20
C PRO A 27 33.01 6.96 -4.31
N PRO A 28 34.22 7.40 -3.92
CA PRO A 28 35.09 6.61 -3.06
C PRO A 28 34.34 6.25 -1.77
N THR A 29 34.33 4.97 -1.42
CA THR A 29 33.71 4.48 -0.19
C THR A 29 34.34 5.22 1.00
N PRO A 30 33.54 5.94 1.82
CA PRO A 30 34.05 6.59 3.02
C PRO A 30 34.73 5.58 3.95
N ASP A 31 35.75 5.99 4.70
CA ASP A 31 36.42 5.11 5.67
C ASP A 31 35.54 4.87 6.91
N LEU A 32 34.61 3.93 6.75
CA LEU A 32 33.72 3.49 7.80
C LEU A 32 34.48 2.68 8.87
N ALA A 33 35.60 2.06 8.51
CA ALA A 33 36.33 1.14 9.40
C ALA A 33 37.09 1.90 10.49
N SER A 34 37.64 3.07 10.20
CA SER A 34 38.20 3.97 11.22
C SER A 34 37.10 4.58 12.08
N THR A 35 36.05 5.12 11.45
CA THR A 35 34.90 5.74 12.14
C THR A 35 34.24 4.79 13.15
N VAL A 36 34.04 3.52 12.78
CA VAL A 36 33.45 2.51 13.67
C VAL A 36 34.43 2.08 14.76
N ARG A 37 35.74 1.94 14.45
CA ARG A 37 36.76 1.63 15.47
C ARG A 37 36.86 2.73 16.51
N GLU A 38 36.87 3.99 16.10
CA GLU A 38 36.87 5.13 17.02
C GLU A 38 35.63 5.14 17.90
N ARG A 39 34.44 4.86 17.33
CA ARG A 39 33.18 4.80 18.09
C ARG A 39 33.11 3.62 19.06
N LEU A 40 33.75 2.50 18.77
CA LEU A 40 33.86 1.36 19.68
C LEU A 40 34.91 1.61 20.76
N ALA A 41 36.05 2.24 20.41
CA ALA A 41 37.14 2.56 21.34
C ALA A 41 36.76 3.68 22.33
N THR A 42 35.91 4.63 21.93
CA THR A 42 35.39 5.68 22.80
C THR A 42 34.37 5.19 23.83
N GLY A 43 33.94 3.92 23.73
CA GLY A 43 32.96 3.32 24.62
C GLY A 43 31.57 3.95 24.49
N PRO A 44 30.50 3.27 24.94
CA PRO A 44 29.18 3.89 24.98
C PRO A 44 29.23 5.14 25.88
N ALA A 45 28.83 6.30 25.33
CA ALA A 45 28.63 7.51 26.13
C ALA A 45 27.80 7.17 27.37
N PRO A 46 28.13 7.72 28.56
CA PRO A 46 27.41 7.41 29.79
C PRO A 46 25.94 7.73 29.56
N ARG A 47 25.13 6.68 29.43
CA ARG A 47 23.68 6.80 29.36
C ARG A 47 23.29 7.43 30.69
N ARG A 48 22.79 8.68 30.64
CA ARG A 48 22.07 9.27 31.78
C ARG A 48 21.06 8.20 32.21
N PRO A 49 21.14 7.68 33.44
CA PRO A 49 20.27 6.60 33.83
C PRO A 49 18.83 7.07 33.65
N LEU A 50 17.98 6.18 33.12
CA LEU A 50 16.53 6.28 32.99
C LEU A 50 15.81 6.43 34.35
N ALA A 51 16.48 6.98 35.37
CA ALA A 51 15.96 7.26 36.70
C ALA A 51 14.86 8.32 36.71
N PHE A 52 14.67 9.05 35.61
CA PHE A 52 13.58 10.04 35.47
C PHE A 52 12.23 9.43 35.07
N LEU A 53 12.19 8.18 34.59
CA LEU A 53 10.95 7.53 34.13
C LEU A 53 10.26 6.67 35.22
N PHE A 54 10.94 6.35 36.32
CA PHE A 54 10.36 5.55 37.41
C PHE A 54 10.94 5.92 38.79
N PRO A 55 10.26 6.73 39.62
CA PRO A 55 10.65 6.96 41.01
C PRO A 55 10.14 5.78 41.87
N LEU A 56 10.57 4.55 41.57
CA LEU A 56 10.14 3.34 42.29
C LEU A 56 11.04 3.00 43.48
N ALA A 57 12.13 3.75 43.69
CA ALA A 57 13.04 3.56 44.81
C ALA A 57 12.46 4.03 46.17
N SER A 58 11.49 4.94 46.16
CA SER A 58 10.84 5.51 47.38
C SER A 58 9.33 5.28 47.47
N ALA A 59 8.75 4.48 46.56
CA ALA A 59 7.31 4.21 46.59
C ALA A 59 6.94 3.28 47.78
N PRO A 60 5.81 3.55 48.49
CA PRO A 60 5.34 2.70 49.58
C PRO A 60 5.17 1.25 49.11
N SER A 61 5.36 0.28 50.02
CA SER A 61 5.33 -1.16 49.71
C SER A 61 4.05 -1.61 48.97
N GLY A 62 2.93 -0.91 49.16
CA GLY A 62 1.68 -1.14 48.44
C GLY A 62 1.75 -0.82 46.93
N VAL A 63 2.44 0.26 46.55
CA VAL A 63 2.58 0.67 45.14
C VAL A 63 3.53 -0.26 44.38
N ARG A 64 4.58 -0.75 45.06
CA ARG A 64 5.48 -1.78 44.50
C ARG A 64 4.76 -3.10 44.25
N ARG A 65 3.91 -3.55 45.18
CA ARG A 65 3.10 -4.75 45.00
C ARG A 65 2.12 -4.59 43.85
N LEU A 66 1.45 -3.44 43.73
CA LEU A 66 0.56 -3.16 42.61
C LEU A 66 1.30 -3.14 41.27
N ALA A 67 2.47 -2.50 41.20
CA ALA A 67 3.30 -2.48 40.00
C ALA A 67 3.77 -3.88 39.59
N LEU A 68 4.14 -4.73 40.55
CA LEU A 68 4.50 -6.13 40.29
C LEU A 68 3.30 -6.95 39.80
N VAL A 69 2.10 -6.73 40.34
CA VAL A 69 0.88 -7.40 39.85
C VAL A 69 0.54 -6.96 38.43
N VAL A 70 0.61 -5.65 38.14
CA VAL A 70 0.38 -5.13 36.79
C VAL A 70 1.40 -5.69 35.81
N LEU A 71 2.69 -5.72 36.19
CA LEU A 71 3.74 -6.30 35.36
C LEU A 71 3.50 -7.79 35.12
N ALA A 72 3.13 -8.55 36.17
CA ALA A 72 2.81 -9.96 36.05
C ALA A 72 1.61 -10.20 35.10
N LEU A 73 0.57 -9.35 35.18
CA LEU A 73 -0.58 -9.42 34.28
C LEU A 73 -0.21 -9.07 32.83
N LEU A 74 0.66 -8.08 32.61
CA LEU A 74 1.16 -7.73 31.28
C LEU A 74 1.99 -8.87 30.68
N VAL A 75 2.86 -9.49 31.48
CA VAL A 75 3.64 -10.66 31.06
C VAL A 75 2.71 -11.85 30.77
N LEU A 76 1.72 -12.12 31.61
CA LEU A 76 0.73 -13.17 31.36
C LEU A 76 -0.05 -12.91 30.06
N GLY A 77 -0.47 -11.67 29.83
CA GLY A 77 -1.14 -11.25 28.60
C GLY A 77 -0.25 -11.42 27.37
N ALA A 78 1.02 -11.03 27.46
CA ALA A 78 1.98 -11.22 26.38
C ALA A 78 2.24 -12.71 26.08
N VAL A 79 2.39 -13.54 27.11
CA VAL A 79 2.56 -15.00 26.98
C VAL A 79 1.30 -15.65 26.41
N PHE A 80 0.11 -15.25 26.85
CA PHE A 80 -1.16 -15.70 26.29
C PHE A 80 -1.29 -15.36 24.81
N LEU A 81 -0.91 -14.12 24.42
CA LEU A 81 -0.87 -13.73 23.02
C LEU A 81 0.18 -14.56 22.26
N LEU A 82 1.38 -14.78 22.80
CA LEU A 82 2.39 -15.62 22.14
C LEU A 82 1.93 -17.08 21.95
N LEU A 83 1.16 -17.64 22.86
CA LEU A 83 0.74 -19.05 22.82
C LEU A 83 -0.60 -19.27 22.10
N SER A 84 -1.43 -18.23 21.95
CA SER A 84 -2.78 -18.33 21.36
C SER A 84 -2.85 -17.68 19.97
N PRO A 85 -2.87 -18.47 18.88
CA PRO A 85 -3.16 -17.95 17.54
C PRO A 85 -4.53 -17.27 17.45
N GLY A 86 -5.53 -17.77 18.18
CA GLY A 86 -6.87 -17.18 18.24
C GLY A 86 -6.92 -15.86 18.99
N GLY A 87 -6.18 -15.72 20.10
CA GLY A 87 -6.06 -14.47 20.85
C GLY A 87 -5.35 -13.38 20.05
N ARG A 88 -4.27 -13.73 19.34
CA ARG A 88 -3.60 -12.81 18.40
C ARG A 88 -4.54 -12.34 17.30
N ARG A 89 -5.35 -13.24 16.73
CA ARG A 89 -6.32 -12.91 15.68
C ARG A 89 -7.42 -12.00 16.19
N ALA A 90 -8.04 -12.29 17.33
CA ALA A 90 -9.10 -11.46 17.89
C ALA A 90 -8.63 -10.03 18.24
N VAL A 91 -7.41 -9.91 18.80
CA VAL A 91 -6.81 -8.59 19.09
C VAL A 91 -6.40 -7.88 17.81
N ALA A 92 -5.82 -8.57 16.84
CA ALA A 92 -5.47 -8.01 15.54
C ALA A 92 -6.70 -7.55 14.74
N GLU A 93 -7.81 -8.29 14.81
CA GLU A 93 -9.11 -7.94 14.20
C GLU A 93 -9.71 -6.69 14.85
N ARG A 94 -9.66 -6.59 16.19
CA ARG A 94 -10.11 -5.41 16.95
C ARG A 94 -9.25 -4.18 16.65
N LEU A 95 -7.95 -4.36 16.37
CA LEU A 95 -6.98 -3.30 16.06
C LEU A 95 -6.82 -3.03 14.56
N GLY A 96 -7.56 -3.73 13.68
CA GLY A 96 -7.50 -3.54 12.23
C GLY A 96 -6.20 -4.02 11.56
N LEU A 97 -5.33 -4.75 12.27
CA LEU A 97 -4.04 -5.23 11.77
C LEU A 97 -4.23 -6.52 10.96
N ARG A 98 -4.72 -6.40 9.72
CA ARG A 98 -4.74 -7.53 8.78
C ARG A 98 -3.34 -7.76 8.23
N GLY A 99 -2.79 -8.96 8.47
CA GLY A 99 -1.49 -9.37 7.96
C GLY A 99 -1.36 -9.14 6.46
N ILE A 100 -0.22 -8.58 6.06
CA ILE A 100 0.12 -8.29 4.67
C ILE A 100 0.36 -9.63 3.95
N ILE A 101 -0.59 -10.05 3.11
CA ILE A 101 -0.33 -11.09 2.12
C ILE A 101 0.23 -10.38 0.89
N ILE A 102 1.55 -10.46 0.69
CA ILE A 102 2.17 -10.04 -0.57
C ILE A 102 2.02 -11.21 -1.53
N VAL A 103 0.99 -11.18 -2.37
CA VAL A 103 0.85 -12.11 -3.49
C VAL A 103 1.76 -11.59 -4.60
N TYR A 104 2.91 -12.23 -4.79
CA TYR A 104 3.64 -12.14 -6.04
C TYR A 104 2.99 -13.15 -7.00
N PRO A 105 2.27 -12.73 -8.06
CA PRO A 105 1.89 -13.66 -9.11
C PRO A 105 3.16 -14.07 -9.88
N THR A 106 3.85 -15.09 -9.38
CA THR A 106 4.89 -15.81 -10.10
C THR A 106 4.34 -17.18 -10.47
N ALA A 107 3.79 -17.29 -11.67
CA ALA A 107 3.90 -18.47 -12.56
C ALA A 107 2.86 -18.38 -13.68
N ILE A 108 3.34 -18.29 -14.91
CA ILE A 108 2.59 -18.71 -16.10
C ILE A 108 2.62 -20.25 -16.06
N PRO A 109 1.47 -20.96 -16.05
CA PRO A 109 1.49 -22.42 -16.17
C PRO A 109 2.02 -22.79 -17.57
N PRO A 110 3.12 -23.55 -17.69
CA PRO A 110 3.50 -24.10 -18.98
C PRO A 110 2.60 -25.30 -19.29
N GLY A 111 1.78 -25.17 -20.33
CA GLY A 111 1.04 -26.29 -20.92
C GLY A 111 -0.46 -26.12 -20.93
N ALA A 112 -0.99 -25.45 -21.95
CA ALA A 112 -2.34 -25.70 -22.42
C ALA A 112 -2.33 -25.67 -23.95
N THR A 113 -2.30 -26.86 -24.53
CA THR A 113 -2.47 -27.13 -25.95
C THR A 113 -3.86 -26.64 -26.40
N SER A 114 -3.90 -25.88 -27.51
CA SER A 114 -5.04 -25.49 -28.39
C SER A 114 -6.41 -26.12 -28.06
N THR A 115 -7.53 -25.41 -27.82
CA THR A 115 -8.39 -24.56 -28.69
C THR A 115 -9.69 -24.22 -27.88
N PRO A 116 -10.62 -23.29 -28.23
CA PRO A 116 -10.60 -22.05 -29.01
C PRO A 116 -10.76 -20.77 -28.13
N GLN A 117 -10.23 -19.66 -28.62
CA GLN A 117 -10.43 -18.25 -28.22
C GLN A 117 -10.27 -17.91 -26.72
N PRO A 118 -9.12 -17.36 -26.29
CA PRO A 118 -8.95 -16.94 -24.91
C PRO A 118 -9.85 -15.74 -24.64
N THR A 119 -10.85 -15.90 -23.77
CA THR A 119 -11.30 -14.75 -22.99
C THR A 119 -10.08 -14.34 -22.17
N PRO A 120 -9.46 -13.17 -22.42
CA PRO A 120 -8.23 -12.82 -21.73
C PRO A 120 -8.50 -12.74 -20.23
N ALA A 121 -7.65 -13.39 -19.44
CA ALA A 121 -7.81 -13.51 -18.00
C ALA A 121 -8.14 -12.14 -17.36
N PRO A 122 -9.01 -12.09 -16.32
CA PRO A 122 -9.38 -10.82 -15.69
C PRO A 122 -8.15 -10.12 -15.10
N ILE A 123 -7.87 -8.90 -15.56
CA ILE A 123 -6.65 -8.16 -15.16
C ILE A 123 -6.76 -7.69 -13.71
N GLY A 124 -7.98 -7.47 -13.20
CA GLY A 124 -8.22 -7.13 -11.80
C GLY A 124 -8.27 -8.32 -10.83
N SER A 125 -8.13 -9.56 -11.31
CA SER A 125 -8.08 -10.74 -10.43
C SER A 125 -6.82 -10.73 -9.56
N GLY A 126 -6.97 -10.94 -8.24
CA GLY A 126 -5.85 -10.95 -7.28
C GLY A 126 -5.50 -9.60 -6.64
N TRP A 127 -6.06 -8.48 -7.11
CA TRP A 127 -5.80 -7.13 -6.58
C TRP A 127 -6.71 -6.70 -5.42
N GLY A 128 -7.61 -7.59 -4.98
CA GLY A 128 -8.51 -7.32 -3.85
C GLY A 128 -9.61 -6.28 -4.13
N PHE A 129 -9.97 -6.05 -5.40
CA PHE A 129 -11.05 -5.12 -5.77
C PHE A 129 -12.46 -5.60 -5.42
N GLY A 130 -12.60 -6.87 -5.06
CA GLY A 130 -13.88 -7.51 -4.79
C GLY A 130 -14.37 -8.36 -5.97
N GLU A 131 -15.68 -8.41 -6.15
CA GLU A 131 -16.34 -9.23 -7.16
C GLU A 131 -16.40 -8.48 -8.49
N ARG A 132 -16.07 -9.16 -9.60
CA ARG A 132 -16.22 -8.60 -10.94
C ARG A 132 -17.70 -8.64 -11.35
N VAL A 133 -18.24 -7.50 -11.72
CA VAL A 133 -19.65 -7.33 -12.10
C VAL A 133 -19.78 -6.45 -13.35
N GLY A 134 -20.99 -6.32 -13.90
CA GLY A 134 -21.29 -5.31 -14.92
C GLY A 134 -21.44 -3.91 -14.31
N LEU A 135 -21.29 -2.85 -15.12
CA LEU A 135 -21.47 -1.47 -14.64
C LEU A 135 -22.90 -1.22 -14.11
N ASP A 136 -23.92 -1.73 -14.79
CA ASP A 136 -25.32 -1.57 -14.36
C ASP A 136 -25.62 -2.33 -13.07
N GLU A 137 -25.04 -3.51 -12.92
CA GLU A 137 -25.12 -4.26 -11.68
C GLU A 137 -24.40 -3.54 -10.53
N ALA A 138 -23.23 -2.97 -10.79
CA ALA A 138 -22.49 -2.18 -9.80
C ALA A 138 -23.33 -1.00 -9.30
N ARG A 139 -24.07 -0.31 -10.20
CA ARG A 139 -24.97 0.80 -9.84
C ARG A 139 -26.06 0.37 -8.85
N GLY A 140 -26.52 -0.87 -8.92
CA GLY A 140 -27.49 -1.42 -7.98
C GLY A 140 -26.90 -1.90 -6.65
N ARG A 141 -25.58 -2.09 -6.57
CA ARG A 141 -24.89 -2.66 -5.39
C ARG A 141 -24.27 -1.61 -4.45
N VAL A 142 -24.15 -0.36 -4.87
CA VAL A 142 -23.57 0.72 -4.05
C VAL A 142 -24.59 1.82 -3.75
N ALA A 143 -24.39 2.50 -2.62
CA ALA A 143 -25.34 3.50 -2.12
C ALA A 143 -25.13 4.91 -2.71
N TYR A 144 -24.29 5.06 -3.73
CA TYR A 144 -23.92 6.33 -4.36
C TYR A 144 -23.92 6.21 -5.88
N ARG A 145 -24.02 7.34 -6.57
CA ARG A 145 -23.91 7.37 -8.03
C ARG A 145 -22.48 7.05 -8.45
N ILE A 146 -22.33 6.07 -9.33
CA ILE A 146 -21.04 5.75 -9.95
C ILE A 146 -20.73 6.79 -11.02
N LEU A 147 -19.61 7.49 -10.87
CA LEU A 147 -19.13 8.41 -11.91
C LEU A 147 -18.14 7.71 -12.83
N VAL A 148 -18.30 7.90 -14.13
CA VAL A 148 -17.43 7.32 -15.16
C VAL A 148 -16.81 8.45 -15.98
N PRO A 149 -15.52 8.37 -16.34
CA PRO A 149 -14.92 9.37 -17.23
C PRO A 149 -15.68 9.47 -18.55
N SER A 150 -15.92 10.69 -19.03
CA SER A 150 -16.63 10.97 -20.29
C SER A 150 -15.70 11.34 -21.45
N LEU A 151 -14.39 11.19 -21.26
CA LEU A 151 -13.38 11.47 -22.29
C LEU A 151 -13.55 10.50 -23.48
N PRO A 152 -13.57 10.97 -24.74
CA PRO A 152 -13.80 10.11 -25.90
C PRO A 152 -12.69 9.07 -26.13
N GLU A 153 -11.47 9.35 -25.68
CA GLU A 153 -10.35 8.41 -25.71
C GLU A 153 -10.43 7.33 -24.61
N LEU A 154 -11.31 7.52 -23.63
CA LEU A 154 -11.65 6.52 -22.62
C LEU A 154 -13.03 5.95 -22.95
N ASP A 155 -13.05 4.80 -23.63
CA ASP A 155 -14.26 4.01 -23.80
C ASP A 155 -14.84 3.58 -22.43
N ALA A 156 -15.93 2.80 -22.46
CA ALA A 156 -16.39 2.10 -21.27
C ALA A 156 -15.26 1.30 -20.58
N PRO A 157 -15.26 1.18 -19.24
CA PRO A 157 -14.26 0.39 -18.54
C PRO A 157 -14.31 -1.07 -18.98
N ASP A 158 -13.14 -1.69 -19.14
CA ASP A 158 -13.02 -3.09 -19.57
C ASP A 158 -13.49 -4.06 -18.47
N GLU A 159 -13.27 -3.69 -17.21
CA GLU A 159 -13.68 -4.47 -16.04
C GLU A 159 -14.20 -3.54 -14.94
N VAL A 160 -15.27 -3.98 -14.25
CA VAL A 160 -15.86 -3.28 -13.11
C VAL A 160 -15.87 -4.24 -11.92
N TYR A 161 -15.48 -3.74 -10.76
CA TYR A 161 -15.43 -4.51 -9.52
C TYR A 161 -16.17 -3.79 -8.39
N VAL A 162 -16.81 -4.57 -7.53
CA VAL A 162 -17.46 -4.09 -6.30
C VAL A 162 -16.90 -4.81 -5.08
N GLY A 163 -16.40 -4.05 -4.11
CA GLY A 163 -15.81 -4.55 -2.86
C GLY A 163 -16.52 -4.07 -1.60
N ALA A 164 -16.43 -4.85 -0.52
CA ALA A 164 -17.11 -4.64 0.77
C ALA A 164 -16.14 -4.36 1.95
N PRO A 165 -15.01 -3.70 1.69
CA PRO A 165 -14.81 -2.43 2.40
C PRO A 165 -14.57 -1.24 1.45
N PRO A 166 -15.00 -0.01 1.82
CA PRO A 166 -15.66 0.36 3.08
C PRO A 166 -17.18 0.07 3.11
N VAL A 167 -17.83 0.33 4.25
CA VAL A 167 -19.30 0.24 4.39
C VAL A 167 -19.95 1.17 3.38
N GLY A 168 -20.92 0.65 2.61
CA GLY A 168 -21.50 1.35 1.46
C GLY A 168 -20.88 1.00 0.11
N GLY A 169 -19.80 0.21 0.11
CA GLY A 169 -19.19 -0.39 -1.07
C GLY A 169 -18.12 0.48 -1.74
N GLN A 170 -17.15 -0.17 -2.36
CA GLN A 170 -16.16 0.44 -3.23
C GLN A 170 -16.37 -0.04 -4.66
N VAL A 171 -16.25 0.87 -5.63
CA VAL A 171 -16.23 0.52 -7.05
C VAL A 171 -14.84 0.78 -7.62
N ALA A 172 -14.31 -0.19 -8.37
CA ALA A 172 -13.13 -0.02 -9.20
C ALA A 172 -13.50 -0.19 -10.68
N LEU A 173 -13.18 0.83 -11.47
CA LEU A 173 -13.31 0.86 -12.93
C LEU A 173 -11.93 0.69 -13.54
N VAL A 174 -11.77 -0.28 -14.42
CA VAL A 174 -10.46 -0.73 -14.89
C VAL A 174 -10.39 -0.60 -16.41
N TRP A 175 -9.37 0.09 -16.90
CA TRP A 175 -9.00 0.08 -18.32
C TRP A 175 -7.66 -0.63 -18.49
N ARG A 176 -7.61 -1.55 -19.45
CA ARG A 176 -6.43 -2.30 -19.85
C ARG A 176 -5.46 -1.38 -20.58
N SER A 177 -4.17 -1.68 -20.44
CA SER A 177 -3.09 -1.04 -21.20
C SER A 177 -3.38 -1.12 -22.70
N ARG A 178 -3.43 0.04 -23.38
CA ARG A 178 -3.69 0.19 -24.81
C ARG A 178 -3.02 1.48 -25.32
N PRO A 179 -2.82 1.67 -26.63
CA PRO A 179 -2.31 2.93 -27.16
C PRO A 179 -3.12 4.12 -26.62
N GLY A 180 -2.44 5.13 -26.09
CA GLY A 180 -3.07 6.27 -25.42
C GLY A 180 -3.19 6.14 -23.89
N LEU A 181 -2.98 4.95 -23.32
CA LEU A 181 -2.82 4.74 -21.87
C LEU A 181 -1.41 4.26 -21.53
N PRO A 182 -0.89 4.56 -20.33
CA PRO A 182 0.41 4.05 -19.92
C PRO A 182 0.51 2.54 -20.00
N ALA A 183 1.64 2.06 -20.51
CA ALA A 183 1.94 0.64 -20.53
C ALA A 183 2.32 0.20 -19.11
N ALA A 184 1.48 -0.62 -18.48
CA ALA A 184 1.74 -1.19 -17.17
C ALA A 184 1.61 -2.72 -17.21
N PRO A 185 2.31 -3.47 -16.33
CA PRO A 185 2.11 -4.91 -16.16
C PRO A 185 0.71 -5.27 -15.60
N GLY A 186 -0.05 -4.27 -15.13
CA GLY A 186 -1.45 -4.37 -14.71
C GLY A 186 -2.36 -3.52 -15.59
N PRO A 187 -3.47 -2.97 -15.05
CA PRO A 187 -4.30 -2.05 -15.81
C PRO A 187 -3.53 -0.77 -16.21
N GLY A 188 -3.88 -0.21 -17.38
CA GLY A 188 -3.31 1.04 -17.87
C GLY A 188 -3.91 2.26 -17.19
N LEU A 189 -5.15 2.14 -16.69
CA LEU A 189 -5.80 3.15 -15.87
C LEU A 189 -6.75 2.46 -14.88
N LEU A 190 -6.77 2.96 -13.65
CA LEU A 190 -7.67 2.50 -12.60
C LEU A 190 -8.34 3.69 -11.93
N VAL A 191 -9.66 3.70 -11.91
CA VAL A 191 -10.46 4.68 -11.16
C VAL A 191 -11.18 3.95 -10.04
N THR A 192 -10.91 4.34 -8.80
CA THR A 192 -11.58 3.83 -7.61
C THR A 192 -12.42 4.92 -6.98
N GLN A 193 -13.60 4.58 -6.50
CA GLN A 193 -14.48 5.50 -5.80
C GLN A 193 -15.20 4.78 -4.64
N PHE A 194 -15.39 5.49 -3.53
CA PHE A 194 -16.09 4.99 -2.35
C PHE A 194 -16.48 6.14 -1.42
N ARG A 195 -17.37 5.88 -0.46
CA ARG A 195 -17.69 6.84 0.61
C ARG A 195 -16.61 6.83 1.68
N GLY A 196 -15.95 7.95 1.87
CA GLY A 196 -14.89 8.13 2.86
C GLY A 196 -14.34 9.55 2.85
N GLU A 197 -13.62 9.88 3.91
CA GLU A 197 -12.92 11.15 4.10
C GLU A 197 -11.41 10.89 4.13
N ILE A 198 -10.67 11.62 3.31
CA ILE A 198 -9.24 11.81 3.37
C ILE A 198 -8.93 12.68 4.60
N ASN A 199 -7.99 12.23 5.42
CA ASN A 199 -7.48 13.03 6.51
C ASN A 199 -6.04 13.44 6.23
N PRO A 200 -5.77 14.75 6.05
CA PRO A 200 -4.45 15.28 5.69
C PRO A 200 -3.33 14.88 6.67
N GLY A 201 -3.67 14.66 7.95
CA GLY A 201 -2.72 14.26 8.99
C GLY A 201 -2.11 12.88 8.77
N PHE A 202 -2.68 12.06 7.88
CA PHE A 202 -2.16 10.73 7.58
C PHE A 202 -0.98 10.72 6.60
N PHE A 203 -0.84 11.74 5.76
CA PHE A 203 0.31 11.89 4.87
C PHE A 203 1.63 12.08 5.66
N GLN A 204 1.57 12.77 6.80
CA GLN A 204 2.75 13.08 7.61
C GLN A 204 3.42 11.85 8.25
N LYS A 205 2.72 10.71 8.34
CA LYS A 205 3.21 9.49 9.02
C LYS A 205 3.45 8.30 8.08
N GLY A 206 2.94 8.34 6.84
CA GLY A 206 2.90 7.18 5.94
C GLY A 206 3.68 7.32 4.63
N ILE A 207 4.28 8.48 4.35
CA ILE A 207 4.98 8.72 3.08
C ILE A 207 6.41 8.18 3.13
N ALA A 208 6.73 7.25 2.23
CA ALA A 208 8.08 6.73 2.07
C ALA A 208 9.04 7.80 1.50
N PRO A 209 10.33 7.79 1.89
CA PRO A 209 11.34 8.65 1.26
C PRO A 209 11.31 8.52 -0.26
N GLY A 210 11.39 9.65 -0.98
CA GLY A 210 11.33 9.69 -2.44
C GLY A 210 9.91 9.76 -3.03
N THR A 211 8.88 9.93 -2.20
CA THR A 211 7.53 10.29 -2.66
C THR A 211 7.33 11.79 -2.59
N ARG A 212 6.76 12.39 -3.64
CA ARG A 212 6.31 13.79 -3.65
C ARG A 212 4.80 13.82 -3.52
N VAL A 213 4.31 14.74 -2.68
CA VAL A 213 2.88 15.03 -2.55
C VAL A 213 2.64 16.51 -2.84
N GLU A 214 1.68 16.78 -3.71
CA GLU A 214 1.25 18.12 -4.09
C GLU A 214 -0.25 18.26 -3.83
N GLU A 215 -0.67 19.31 -3.12
CA GLU A 215 -2.09 19.63 -2.96
C GLU A 215 -2.66 20.15 -4.29
N VAL A 216 -3.82 19.60 -4.68
CA VAL A 216 -4.55 19.97 -5.90
C VAL A 216 -6.04 20.10 -5.60
N ARG A 217 -6.80 20.72 -6.52
CA ARG A 217 -8.25 20.94 -6.34
C ARG A 217 -9.11 20.50 -7.54
N PRO A 218 -9.15 19.20 -7.88
CA PRO A 218 -10.02 18.71 -8.94
C PRO A 218 -11.49 18.98 -8.60
N ASN A 219 -12.22 19.59 -9.54
CA ASN A 219 -13.65 19.95 -9.39
C ASN A 219 -13.96 20.73 -8.09
N GLY A 220 -13.00 21.51 -7.58
CA GLY A 220 -13.14 22.30 -6.35
C GLY A 220 -12.94 21.54 -5.05
N GLY A 221 -12.85 20.21 -5.08
CA GLY A 221 -12.60 19.36 -3.92
C GLY A 221 -11.11 19.32 -3.54
N LEU A 222 -10.80 19.20 -2.25
CA LEU A 222 -9.42 19.04 -1.79
C LEU A 222 -8.87 17.68 -2.25
N GLY A 223 -7.68 17.69 -2.84
CA GLY A 223 -7.01 16.49 -3.31
C GLY A 223 -5.50 16.58 -3.25
N TYR A 224 -4.88 15.46 -3.58
CA TYR A 224 -3.45 15.23 -3.50
C TYR A 224 -2.99 14.48 -4.75
N TRP A 225 -2.04 15.08 -5.45
CA TRP A 225 -1.24 14.39 -6.46
C TRP A 225 -0.02 13.78 -5.78
N ILE A 226 0.23 12.51 -6.05
CA ILE A 226 1.29 11.73 -5.42
C ILE A 226 2.10 11.04 -6.50
N ASP A 227 3.41 11.30 -6.54
CA ASP A 227 4.36 10.69 -7.47
C ASP A 227 5.63 10.20 -6.76
N GLY A 228 6.40 9.36 -7.45
CA GLY A 228 7.65 8.79 -6.95
C GLY A 228 7.47 7.39 -6.37
N ALA A 229 7.92 7.17 -5.13
CA ALA A 229 7.94 5.85 -4.51
C ALA A 229 6.52 5.28 -4.26
N PRO A 230 6.37 3.95 -4.12
CA PRO A 230 5.11 3.35 -3.69
C PRO A 230 4.65 3.97 -2.37
N HIS A 231 3.41 4.44 -2.37
CA HIS A 231 2.78 5.11 -1.24
C HIS A 231 1.56 4.34 -0.76
N LEU A 232 1.24 4.53 0.52
CA LEU A 232 -0.01 4.07 1.13
C LEU A 232 -0.71 5.31 1.68
N PHE A 233 -2.04 5.27 1.72
CA PHE A 233 -2.83 6.34 2.32
C PHE A 233 -3.80 5.75 3.32
N PHE A 234 -4.34 6.62 4.16
CA PHE A 234 -5.37 6.25 5.11
C PHE A 234 -6.60 7.12 4.86
N TYR A 235 -7.76 6.52 5.01
CA TYR A 235 -9.03 7.23 4.95
C TYR A 235 -9.89 6.84 6.15
N ARG A 236 -10.83 7.72 6.51
CA ARG A 236 -11.85 7.42 7.49
C ARG A 236 -13.12 7.01 6.74
N ASP A 237 -13.62 5.81 7.03
CA ASP A 237 -14.89 5.37 6.48
C ASP A 237 -16.08 6.03 7.19
N HIS A 238 -17.28 5.85 6.65
CA HIS A 238 -18.50 6.40 7.24
C HIS A 238 -18.83 5.84 8.64
N GLY A 239 -18.24 4.70 9.02
CA GLY A 239 -18.32 4.15 10.38
C GLY A 239 -17.34 4.80 11.36
N GLY A 240 -16.54 5.77 10.91
CA GLY A 240 -15.54 6.47 11.69
C GLY A 240 -14.24 5.69 11.86
N LEU A 241 -14.08 4.53 11.22
CA LEU A 241 -12.88 3.72 11.32
C LEU A 241 -11.81 4.24 10.35
N VAL A 242 -10.60 4.43 10.86
CA VAL A 242 -9.43 4.72 10.03
C VAL A 242 -8.99 3.42 9.36
N ARG A 243 -8.92 3.43 8.04
CA ARG A 243 -8.50 2.28 7.23
C ARG A 243 -7.23 2.62 6.47
N GLU A 244 -6.33 1.64 6.42
CA GLU A 244 -5.19 1.67 5.52
C GLU A 244 -5.65 1.30 4.11
N GLU A 245 -5.12 2.02 3.12
CA GLU A 245 -5.32 1.73 1.72
C GLU A 245 -3.99 1.73 0.96
N ARG A 246 -3.82 0.72 0.11
CA ARG A 246 -2.60 0.48 -0.65
C ARG A 246 -2.78 0.83 -2.11
N LEU A 247 -1.72 1.30 -2.75
CA LEU A 247 -1.65 1.31 -4.21
C LEU A 247 -1.96 -0.07 -4.78
N ARG A 248 -2.70 -0.10 -5.88
CA ARG A 248 -2.76 -1.29 -6.73
C ARG A 248 -1.77 -1.13 -7.86
N LEU A 249 -1.76 0.00 -8.56
CA LEU A 249 -0.74 0.29 -9.55
C LEU A 249 0.46 0.94 -8.89
N ALA A 250 1.66 0.40 -9.09
CA ALA A 250 2.88 1.10 -8.71
C ALA A 250 3.03 2.33 -9.62
N GLY A 251 2.76 3.53 -9.11
CA GLY A 251 2.91 4.75 -9.90
C GLY A 251 2.16 5.97 -9.37
N ASN A 252 1.98 6.93 -10.27
CA ASN A 252 1.35 8.21 -9.99
C ASN A 252 -0.12 8.06 -9.61
N THR A 253 -0.55 8.80 -8.60
CA THR A 253 -1.91 8.74 -8.07
C THR A 253 -2.47 10.13 -7.83
N LEU A 254 -3.71 10.35 -8.28
CA LEU A 254 -4.53 11.46 -7.85
C LEU A 254 -5.59 10.94 -6.87
N LEU A 255 -5.63 11.49 -5.65
CA LEU A 255 -6.60 11.16 -4.61
C LEU A 255 -7.34 12.43 -4.19
N TRP A 256 -8.67 12.44 -4.21
CA TRP A 256 -9.43 13.64 -3.81
C TRP A 256 -10.81 13.30 -3.29
N GLU A 257 -11.43 14.28 -2.65
CA GLU A 257 -12.83 14.22 -2.24
C GLU A 257 -13.72 15.05 -3.14
N GLN A 258 -14.89 14.52 -3.49
CA GLN A 258 -15.94 15.26 -4.19
C GLN A 258 -17.29 14.72 -3.75
N GLU A 259 -18.18 15.60 -3.29
CA GLU A 259 -19.58 15.26 -2.92
C GLU A 259 -19.70 14.09 -1.92
N GLY A 260 -18.78 14.01 -0.94
CA GLY A 260 -18.78 12.95 0.07
C GLY A 260 -18.28 11.59 -0.42
N LEU A 261 -17.70 11.55 -1.61
CA LEU A 261 -16.95 10.42 -2.16
C LEU A 261 -15.46 10.74 -2.17
N THR A 262 -14.65 9.74 -1.82
CA THR A 262 -13.24 9.73 -2.14
C THR A 262 -13.06 9.07 -3.50
N PHE A 263 -12.32 9.73 -4.37
CA PHE A 263 -11.92 9.23 -5.67
C PHE A 263 -10.42 9.03 -5.71
N ARG A 264 -10.01 8.02 -6.46
CA ARG A 264 -8.60 7.74 -6.75
C ARG A 264 -8.42 7.38 -8.21
N ILE A 265 -7.48 8.03 -8.87
CA ILE A 265 -7.00 7.68 -10.20
C ILE A 265 -5.58 7.19 -10.06
N GLU A 266 -5.30 5.98 -10.54
CA GLU A 266 -3.95 5.42 -10.64
C GLU A 266 -3.64 5.11 -12.11
N GLY A 267 -2.37 5.25 -12.52
CA GLY A 267 -1.93 4.95 -13.88
C GLY A 267 -2.09 6.08 -14.88
N ALA A 268 -2.39 7.31 -14.45
CA ALA A 268 -2.29 8.48 -15.32
C ALA A 268 -0.82 8.82 -15.63
N ALA A 269 -0.52 9.19 -16.88
CA ALA A 269 0.84 9.51 -17.31
C ALA A 269 1.40 10.74 -16.60
N THR A 270 0.57 11.78 -16.47
CA THR A 270 0.91 13.07 -15.86
C THR A 270 -0.16 13.52 -14.86
N LYS A 271 0.18 14.51 -14.04
CA LYS A 271 -0.77 15.17 -13.13
C LYS A 271 -1.91 15.82 -13.93
N GLU A 272 -1.56 16.47 -15.03
CA GLU A 272 -2.48 17.16 -15.92
C GLU A 272 -3.47 16.16 -16.54
N ASP A 273 -3.01 14.97 -16.95
CA ASP A 273 -3.89 13.90 -17.42
C ASP A 273 -4.84 13.41 -16.32
N ALA A 274 -4.34 13.21 -15.09
CA ALA A 274 -5.18 12.79 -13.99
C ALA A 274 -6.27 13.81 -13.66
N LEU A 275 -5.91 15.11 -13.64
CA LEU A 275 -6.87 16.20 -13.41
C LEU A 275 -7.89 16.32 -14.54
N ARG A 276 -7.47 16.11 -15.79
CA ARG A 276 -8.35 16.08 -16.96
C ARG A 276 -9.35 14.92 -16.90
N ILE A 277 -8.90 13.72 -16.49
CA ILE A 277 -9.77 12.57 -16.25
C ILE A 277 -10.75 12.89 -15.11
N ALA A 278 -10.27 13.43 -13.99
CA ALA A 278 -11.11 13.81 -12.86
C ALA A 278 -12.21 14.82 -13.24
N ALA A 279 -11.87 15.81 -14.08
CA ALA A 279 -12.82 16.80 -14.59
C ALA A 279 -13.91 16.22 -15.51
N SER A 280 -13.67 15.03 -16.06
CA SER A 280 -14.59 14.37 -17.00
C SER A 280 -15.57 13.40 -16.35
N LEU A 281 -15.46 13.15 -15.04
CA LEU A 281 -16.31 12.19 -14.33
C LEU A 281 -17.76 12.67 -14.26
N ARG A 282 -18.71 11.83 -14.71
CA ARG A 282 -20.15 12.13 -14.77
C ARG A 282 -21.03 10.95 -14.40
#